data_AF-A0A0Q7MR62-F1
#
_entry.id   AF-A0A0Q7MR62-F1
#
_cell.length_a   1.000
_cell.length_b   1.000
_cell.length_c   1.000
_cell.angle_alpha   90.00
_cell.angle_beta   90.00
_cell.angle_gamma   90.00
#
_symmetry.space_group_name_H-M   'P 1'
#
loop_
_entity.id
_entity.type
_entity.pdbx_description
1 polymer ?
#
loop_
_entity_poly.entity_id
_entity_poly.type
_entity_poly.pdbx_seq_one_letter_code
_entity_poly.pdbx_strand_id
1 'polypeptide(L)'
;MDDAPAPRALRRLPAVIAAAAAAWWTGTVSWAYLVNTQGPMGEAGLGAVIAALAATVLAACAVFAGTSALTRRSTVAGIGCAVVVVAAAAVLAPTVVDRHHSFVDRPDRTATCTGWQFDHYPPGTSDAPELVYCVGVERPVEG
;
A
#
# COMPACT_ATOMS: atom_id res chain seq x y z
N MET A 1 -19.11 30.71 26.52
CA MET A 1 -19.43 29.71 25.49
C MET A 1 -18.53 28.54 25.82
N ASP A 2 -19.05 27.59 26.59
CA ASP A 2 -18.26 26.51 27.17
C ASP A 2 -17.94 25.49 26.08
N ASP A 3 -16.66 25.42 25.70
CA ASP A 3 -16.13 24.36 24.85
C ASP A 3 -16.24 23.04 25.63
N ALA A 4 -17.37 22.35 25.45
CA ALA A 4 -17.53 20.99 25.93
C ALA A 4 -16.35 20.16 25.36
N PRO A 5 -15.53 19.51 26.21
CA PRO A 5 -14.36 18.79 25.74
C PRO A 5 -14.83 17.69 24.79
N ALA A 6 -14.45 17.80 23.52
CA ALA A 6 -14.78 16.81 22.50
C ALA A 6 -14.51 15.39 23.05
N PRO A 7 -15.47 14.45 22.93
CA PRO A 7 -15.34 13.12 23.51
C PRO A 7 -14.02 12.47 23.08
N ARG A 8 -13.36 11.79 24.03
CA ARG A 8 -12.03 11.16 23.83
C ARG A 8 -11.95 10.27 22.59
N ALA A 9 -13.09 9.74 22.13
CA ALA A 9 -13.22 8.99 20.88
C ALA A 9 -12.88 9.82 19.63
N LEU A 10 -13.39 11.06 19.51
CA LEU A 10 -13.12 11.95 18.36
C LEU A 10 -11.63 12.30 18.23
N ARG A 11 -10.94 12.46 19.36
CA ARG A 11 -9.49 12.78 19.36
C ARG A 11 -8.61 11.62 18.86
N ARG A 12 -9.13 10.39 18.85
CA ARG A 12 -8.41 9.20 18.37
C ARG A 12 -8.69 8.89 16.90
N LEU A 13 -9.74 9.45 16.31
CA LEU A 13 -10.11 9.19 14.91
C LEU A 13 -8.94 9.42 13.93
N PRO A 14 -8.16 10.51 14.00
CA PRO A 14 -7.05 10.70 13.07
C PRO A 14 -6.02 9.58 13.15
N ALA A 15 -5.70 9.10 14.36
CA ALA A 15 -4.75 8.03 14.57
C ALA A 15 -5.27 6.68 14.07
N VAL A 16 -6.57 6.40 14.26
CA VAL A 16 -7.21 5.18 13.72
C VAL A 16 -7.20 5.19 12.20
N ILE A 17 -7.58 6.31 11.58
CA ILE A 17 -7.60 6.46 10.12
C ILE A 17 -6.20 6.28 9.54
N ALA A 18 -5.20 6.96 10.11
CA ALA A 18 -3.81 6.85 9.66
C ALA A 18 -3.28 5.41 9.79
N ALA A 19 -3.57 4.74 10.91
CA ALA A 19 -3.15 3.35 11.14
C ALA A 19 -3.83 2.37 10.19
N ALA A 20 -5.12 2.56 9.90
CA ALA A 20 -5.85 1.74 8.94
C ALA A 20 -5.30 1.92 7.52
N ALA A 21 -4.99 3.16 7.12
CA ALA A 21 -4.36 3.45 5.82
C ALA A 21 -2.96 2.81 5.70
N ALA A 22 -2.15 2.90 6.76
CA ALA A 22 -0.84 2.25 6.81
C ALA A 22 -0.97 0.72 6.72
N ALA A 23 -1.88 0.12 7.50
CA ALA A 23 -2.12 -1.33 7.47
C ALA A 23 -2.56 -1.82 6.09
N TRP A 24 -3.50 -1.10 5.47
CA TRP A 24 -3.97 -1.41 4.11
C TRP A 24 -2.83 -1.33 3.10
N TRP A 25 -2.02 -0.26 3.14
CA TRP A 25 -0.90 -0.10 2.22
C TRP A 25 0.18 -1.17 2.42
N THR A 26 0.65 -1.39 3.65
CA THR A 26 1.68 -2.41 3.90
C THR A 26 1.17 -3.82 3.60
N GLY A 27 -0.10 -4.10 3.88
CA GLY A 27 -0.73 -5.38 3.61
C GLY A 27 -0.81 -5.67 2.10
N THR A 28 -1.23 -4.69 1.30
CA THR A 28 -1.30 -4.82 -0.17
C THR A 28 0.08 -4.99 -0.80
N VAL A 29 1.08 -4.21 -0.37
CA VAL A 29 2.47 -4.34 -0.85
C VAL A 29 3.07 -5.68 -0.44
N SER A 30 2.90 -6.10 0.83
CA SER A 30 3.44 -7.37 1.30
C SER A 30 2.78 -8.55 0.59
N TRP A 31 1.48 -8.46 0.34
CA TRP A 31 0.76 -9.46 -0.45
C TRP A 31 1.32 -9.54 -1.87
N ALA A 32 1.42 -8.41 -2.58
CA ALA A 32 1.98 -8.38 -3.93
C ALA A 32 3.41 -8.96 -3.97
N TYR A 33 4.25 -8.61 -2.99
CA TYR A 33 5.59 -9.17 -2.85
C TYR A 33 5.58 -10.69 -2.64
N LEU A 34 4.72 -11.19 -1.75
CA LEU A 34 4.59 -12.63 -1.50
C LEU A 34 4.17 -13.39 -2.76
N VAL A 35 3.16 -12.90 -3.48
CA VAL A 35 2.69 -13.57 -4.70
C VAL A 35 3.77 -13.54 -5.79
N ASN A 36 4.56 -12.45 -5.90
CA ASN A 36 5.66 -12.36 -6.87
C ASN A 36 6.85 -13.26 -6.57
N THR A 37 7.24 -13.36 -5.31
CA THR A 37 8.45 -14.11 -4.93
C THR A 37 8.25 -15.63 -4.97
N GLN A 38 7.02 -16.11 -5.05
CA GLN A 38 6.69 -17.53 -5.00
C GLN A 38 6.63 -18.19 -6.37
N GLY A 39 6.69 -17.41 -7.45
CA GLY A 39 6.56 -17.92 -8.81
C GLY A 39 5.22 -18.63 -9.07
N PRO A 40 5.05 -19.24 -10.26
CA PRO A 40 3.77 -19.81 -10.69
C PRO A 40 3.29 -21.01 -9.86
N MET A 41 4.16 -21.61 -9.04
CA MET A 41 3.86 -22.81 -8.23
C MET A 41 3.37 -22.50 -6.80
N GLY A 42 3.34 -21.23 -6.39
CA GLY A 42 2.37 -20.73 -5.42
C GLY A 42 2.38 -21.31 -4.00
N GLU A 43 3.54 -21.67 -3.43
CA GLU A 43 3.60 -21.96 -1.98
C GLU A 43 4.30 -20.84 -1.21
N ALA A 44 3.49 -20.04 -0.52
CA ALA A 44 3.99 -19.12 0.48
C ALA A 44 4.56 -19.92 1.64
N GLY A 45 5.90 -19.89 1.78
CA GLY A 45 6.53 -20.35 3.00
C GLY A 45 5.85 -19.66 4.19
N LEU A 46 5.30 -20.43 5.12
CA LEU A 46 4.54 -19.93 6.27
C LEU A 46 5.27 -18.77 6.98
N GLY A 47 6.61 -18.85 7.06
CA GLY A 47 7.44 -17.79 7.62
C GLY A 47 7.33 -16.44 6.88
N ALA A 48 7.21 -16.43 5.56
CA ALA A 48 7.06 -15.22 4.76
C ALA A 48 5.69 -14.56 4.99
N VAL A 49 4.63 -15.37 5.11
CA VAL A 49 3.28 -14.88 5.48
C VAL A 49 3.29 -14.27 6.88
N ILE A 50 3.90 -14.94 7.85
CA ILE A 50 4.03 -14.43 9.23
C ILE A 50 4.81 -13.11 9.23
N ALA A 51 5.93 -13.03 8.50
CA ALA A 51 6.72 -11.81 8.40
C ALA A 51 5.93 -10.64 7.80
N ALA A 52 5.17 -10.89 6.73
CA ALA A 52 4.29 -9.88 6.11
C ALA A 52 3.19 -9.38 7.05
N LEU A 53 2.54 -10.29 7.79
CA LEU A 53 1.54 -9.95 8.79
C LEU A 53 2.15 -9.15 9.95
N ALA A 54 3.30 -9.58 10.45
CA ALA A 54 4.02 -8.89 11.52
C ALA A 54 4.43 -7.48 11.08
N ALA A 55 5.00 -7.32 9.88
CA ALA A 55 5.36 -6.02 9.32
C ALA A 55 4.14 -5.09 9.21
N THR A 56 3.01 -5.62 8.74
CA THR A 56 1.75 -4.87 8.63
C THR A 56 1.24 -4.39 9.98
N VAL A 57 1.21 -5.27 10.98
CA VAL A 57 0.77 -4.92 12.34
C VAL A 57 1.72 -3.91 12.98
N LEU A 58 3.04 -4.11 12.86
CA LEU A 58 4.04 -3.20 13.43
C LEU A 58 3.96 -1.80 12.79
N ALA A 59 3.79 -1.71 11.47
CA ALA A 59 3.63 -0.44 10.77
C ALA A 59 2.35 0.29 11.24
N ALA A 60 1.23 -0.42 11.31
CA ALA A 60 -0.03 0.15 11.80
C ALA A 60 0.07 0.64 13.25
N CYS A 61 0.69 -0.14 14.14
CA CYS A 61 0.93 0.24 15.52
C CYS A 61 1.84 1.46 15.66
N ALA A 62 2.92 1.54 14.86
CA ALA A 62 3.84 2.67 14.86
C ALA A 62 3.14 3.97 14.42
N VAL A 63 2.37 3.92 13.33
CA VAL A 63 1.59 5.06 12.84
C VAL A 63 0.51 5.47 13.83
N PHE A 64 -0.18 4.50 14.45
CA PHE A 64 -1.17 4.77 15.48
C PHE A 64 -0.55 5.50 16.68
N ALA A 65 0.58 4.98 17.19
CA ALA A 65 1.28 5.55 18.34
C ALA A 65 1.83 6.96 18.03
N GLY A 66 2.46 7.14 16.86
CA GLY A 66 2.98 8.43 16.41
C GLY A 66 1.87 9.47 16.25
N THR A 67 0.81 9.15 15.51
CA THR A 67 -0.32 10.06 15.30
C THR A 67 -1.05 10.35 16.61
N SER A 68 -1.19 9.37 17.50
CA SER A 68 -1.75 9.57 18.85
C SER A 68 -0.89 10.48 19.73
N ALA A 69 0.43 10.41 19.61
CA ALA A 69 1.34 11.32 20.32
C ALA A 69 1.21 12.75 19.78
N LEU A 70 1.07 12.91 18.47
CA LEU A 70 0.82 14.18 17.79
C LEU A 70 -0.52 14.80 18.20
N THR A 71 -1.62 14.04 18.15
CA THR A 71 -2.96 14.54 18.53
C THR A 71 -3.06 14.97 19.98
N ARG A 72 -2.26 14.38 20.88
CA ARG A 72 -2.16 14.82 22.28
C ARG A 72 -1.55 16.21 22.43
N ARG A 73 -0.63 16.60 21.54
CA ARG A 73 0.03 17.92 21.53
C ARG A 73 -0.74 18.94 20.72
N SER A 74 -1.29 18.54 19.57
CA SER A 74 -2.09 19.38 18.68
C SER A 74 -3.02 18.53 17.82
N THR A 75 -4.33 18.75 17.96
CA THR A 75 -5.33 18.06 17.14
C THR A 75 -5.15 18.37 15.66
N VAL A 76 -4.83 19.63 15.31
CA VAL A 76 -4.60 20.06 13.93
C VAL A 76 -3.39 19.34 13.32
N ALA A 77 -2.29 19.25 14.07
CA ALA A 77 -1.10 18.52 13.61
C ALA A 77 -1.39 17.02 13.42
N GLY A 78 -2.18 16.42 14.32
CA GLY A 78 -2.60 15.03 14.20
C GLY A 78 -3.52 14.76 13.00
N ILE A 79 -4.46 15.67 12.70
CA ILE A 79 -5.30 15.60 11.50
C ILE A 79 -4.43 15.74 10.25
N GLY A 80 -3.53 16.74 10.21
CA GLY A 80 -2.61 16.94 9.09
C GLY A 80 -1.74 15.71 8.84
N CYS A 81 -1.21 15.10 9.90
CA CYS A 81 -0.45 13.85 9.80
C CYS A 81 -1.30 12.72 9.21
N ALA A 82 -2.53 12.53 9.68
CA ALA A 82 -3.42 11.51 9.15
C ALA A 82 -3.73 11.71 7.66
N VAL A 83 -3.99 12.95 7.24
CA VAL A 83 -4.21 13.29 5.82
C VAL A 83 -2.98 12.95 4.98
N VAL A 84 -1.78 13.30 5.45
CA VAL A 84 -0.52 12.99 4.75
C VAL A 84 -0.32 11.48 4.63
N VAL A 85 -0.56 10.71 5.69
CA VAL A 85 -0.44 9.24 5.66
C VAL A 85 -1.44 8.63 4.68
N VAL A 86 -2.70 9.08 4.69
CA VAL A 86 -3.72 8.58 3.77
C VAL A 86 -3.37 8.93 2.32
N ALA A 87 -2.93 10.16 2.05
CA ALA A 87 -2.53 10.59 0.71
C ALA A 87 -1.30 9.79 0.22
N ALA A 88 -0.31 9.58 1.08
CA ALA A 88 0.86 8.77 0.75
C ALA A 88 0.48 7.30 0.47
N ALA A 89 -0.38 6.71 1.31
CA ALA A 89 -0.89 5.35 1.10
C ALA A 89 -1.66 5.24 -0.23
N ALA A 90 -2.44 6.25 -0.60
CA ALA A 90 -3.18 6.25 -1.87
C ALA A 90 -2.26 6.38 -3.09
N VAL A 91 -1.28 7.30 -3.05
CA VAL A 91 -0.33 7.52 -4.17
C VAL A 91 0.61 6.34 -4.35
N LEU A 92 1.00 5.68 -3.25
CA LEU A 92 1.90 4.54 -3.29
C LEU A 92 1.16 3.21 -3.39
N ALA A 93 -0.17 3.20 -3.51
CA ALA A 93 -0.91 1.95 -3.66
C ALA A 93 -0.51 1.26 -4.98
N PRO A 94 -0.21 -0.05 -4.99
CA PRO A 94 0.13 -0.75 -6.21
C PRO A 94 -1.06 -0.78 -7.19
N THR A 95 -0.90 -0.19 -8.37
CA THR A 95 -1.88 -0.20 -9.46
C THR A 95 -1.37 -1.03 -10.64
N VAL A 96 -2.25 -1.74 -11.34
CA VAL A 96 -1.87 -2.46 -12.57
C VAL A 96 -1.82 -1.45 -13.71
N VAL A 97 -0.65 -1.32 -14.34
CA VAL A 97 -0.42 -0.33 -15.42
C VAL A 97 -0.35 -0.96 -16.81
N ASP A 98 0.10 -2.21 -16.93
CA ASP A 98 0.15 -2.91 -18.21
C ASP A 98 -0.13 -4.41 -18.04
N ARG A 99 -0.61 -5.03 -19.12
CA ARG A 99 -0.79 -6.48 -19.22
C ARG A 99 -0.13 -6.97 -20.50
N HIS A 100 0.88 -7.82 -20.39
CA HIS A 100 1.57 -8.38 -21.56
C HIS A 100 1.18 -9.82 -21.78
N HIS A 101 0.67 -10.13 -22.98
CA HIS A 101 0.25 -11.49 -23.36
C HIS A 101 1.39 -12.35 -23.91
N SER A 102 2.56 -11.77 -24.19
CA SER A 102 3.73 -12.46 -24.77
C SER A 102 5.03 -12.02 -24.09
N PHE A 103 5.94 -12.96 -23.86
CA PHE A 103 7.26 -12.73 -23.25
C PHE A 103 8.29 -12.13 -24.23
N VAL A 104 8.04 -12.27 -25.54
CA VAL A 104 9.04 -12.00 -26.59
C VAL A 104 8.82 -10.63 -27.23
N ASP A 105 7.56 -10.20 -27.32
CA ASP A 105 7.18 -8.87 -27.78
C ASP A 105 6.37 -8.19 -26.69
N ARG A 106 6.78 -6.96 -26.31
CA ARG A 106 6.02 -6.03 -25.46
C ARG A 106 5.48 -4.88 -26.32
N PRO A 107 4.59 -5.13 -27.31
CA PRO A 107 4.20 -4.09 -28.26
C PRO A 107 3.25 -3.05 -27.65
N ASP A 108 2.68 -3.33 -26.48
CA ASP A 108 1.54 -2.58 -25.94
C ASP A 108 1.85 -1.94 -24.57
N ARG A 109 3.02 -1.31 -24.40
CA ARG A 109 3.28 -0.52 -23.19
C ARG A 109 2.45 0.75 -23.24
N THR A 110 1.40 0.83 -22.43
CA THR A 110 0.46 1.97 -22.43
C THR A 110 0.83 3.04 -21.40
N ALA A 111 1.60 2.67 -20.38
CA ALA A 111 1.99 3.58 -19.31
C ALA A 111 3.44 3.37 -18.81
N THR A 112 3.98 4.40 -18.20
CA THR A 112 5.25 4.41 -17.46
C THR A 112 4.99 4.73 -15.99
N CYS A 113 5.82 4.15 -15.11
CA CYS A 113 5.70 4.36 -13.67
C CYS A 113 6.82 5.29 -13.18
N THR A 114 6.47 6.41 -12.54
CA THR A 114 7.41 7.21 -11.76
C THR A 114 7.39 6.72 -10.31
N GLY A 115 8.30 5.81 -9.97
CA GLY A 115 8.34 5.15 -8.68
C GLY A 115 9.01 3.79 -8.76
N TRP A 116 8.37 2.77 -8.18
CA TRP A 116 8.82 1.39 -8.27
C TRP A 116 7.85 0.58 -9.14
N GLN A 117 8.39 -0.17 -10.09
CA GLN A 117 7.62 -1.07 -10.95
C GLN A 117 8.00 -2.51 -10.62
N PHE A 118 7.03 -3.42 -10.62
CA PHE A 118 7.29 -4.85 -10.53
C PHE A 118 6.35 -5.63 -11.43
N ASP A 119 6.88 -6.73 -11.97
CA ASP A 119 6.14 -7.62 -12.85
C ASP A 119 5.57 -8.78 -12.02
N HIS A 120 4.32 -9.17 -12.30
CA HIS A 120 3.57 -10.17 -11.56
C HIS A 120 2.96 -11.21 -12.50
N TYR A 121 3.28 -12.47 -12.23
CA TYR A 121 2.70 -13.62 -12.90
C TYR A 121 1.65 -14.27 -12.01
N PRO A 122 0.38 -14.35 -12.43
CA PRO A 122 -0.65 -15.02 -11.67
C PRO A 122 -0.27 -16.48 -11.32
N PRO A 123 -0.39 -16.91 -10.06
CA PRO A 123 -0.06 -18.27 -9.67
C PRO A 123 -1.02 -19.28 -10.31
N GLY A 124 -0.56 -20.52 -10.53
CA GLY A 124 -1.37 -21.63 -11.05
C GLY A 124 -1.61 -21.59 -12.56
N THR A 125 -0.87 -20.80 -13.31
CA THR A 125 -1.01 -20.67 -14.77
C THR A 125 0.35 -20.71 -15.46
N SER A 126 0.47 -21.49 -16.53
CA SER A 126 1.70 -21.58 -17.35
C SER A 126 1.77 -20.51 -18.45
N ASP A 127 0.62 -20.02 -18.90
CA ASP A 127 0.47 -19.08 -20.03
C ASP A 127 -0.30 -17.80 -19.62
N ALA A 128 -0.19 -17.35 -18.37
CA ALA A 128 -0.87 -16.11 -17.97
C ALA A 128 -0.15 -14.86 -18.46
N PRO A 129 -0.90 -13.78 -18.74
CA PRO A 129 -0.32 -12.50 -19.04
C PRO A 129 0.50 -11.96 -17.86
N GLU A 130 1.67 -11.42 -18.16
CA GLU A 130 2.51 -10.65 -17.23
C GLU A 130 1.76 -9.38 -16.85
N LEU A 131 1.46 -9.20 -15.56
CA LEU A 131 0.84 -8.00 -15.02
C LEU A 131 1.93 -7.08 -14.50
N VAL A 132 2.01 -5.87 -15.03
CA VAL A 132 2.95 -4.86 -14.55
C VAL A 132 2.25 -3.99 -13.52
N TYR A 133 2.80 -3.90 -12.31
CA TYR A 133 2.32 -3.01 -11.27
C TYR A 133 3.21 -1.78 -11.12
N CYS A 134 2.60 -0.64 -10.84
CA CYS A 134 3.26 0.60 -10.46
C CYS A 134 2.94 0.94 -9.00
N VAL A 135 3.99 1.25 -8.24
CA VAL A 135 3.94 1.85 -6.91
C VAL A 135 4.47 3.28 -7.06
N GLY A 136 3.56 4.24 -7.20
CA GLY A 136 3.90 5.63 -7.48
C GLY A 136 2.95 6.27 -8.48
N VAL A 137 3.47 7.20 -9.29
CA VAL A 137 2.65 7.97 -10.23
C VAL A 137 2.75 7.37 -11.63
N GLU A 138 1.61 6.91 -12.14
CA GLU A 138 1.44 6.47 -13.52
C GLU A 138 1.47 7.67 -14.49
N ARG A 139 2.14 7.50 -15.64
CA ARG A 139 2.14 8.45 -16.75
C ARG A 139 1.89 7.72 -18.06
N PRO A 140 0.99 8.21 -18.94
CA PRO A 140 0.82 7.60 -20.25
C PRO A 140 2.12 7.67 -21.05
N VAL A 141 2.39 6.65 -21.87
CA VAL A 141 3.47 6.71 -22.86
C VAL A 141 3.02 7.70 -23.95
N GLU A 142 3.72 8.83 -24.08
CA GLU A 142 3.50 9.74 -25.21
C GLU A 142 4.04 9.06 -26.48
N GLY A 143 3.15 8.90 -27.47
CA GLY A 143 3.47 8.33 -28.80
C GLY A 143 4.09 9.32 -29.76
#